data_AF-A0A9E4F166-F1
#
_entry.id   AF-A0A9E4F166-F1
#
_cell.length_a   1.000
_cell.length_b   1.000
_cell.length_c   1.000
_cell.angle_alpha   90.00
_cell.angle_beta   90.00
_cell.angle_gamma   90.00
#
_symmetry.space_group_name_H-M   'P 1'
#
loop_
_entity.id
_entity.type
_entity.pdbx_description
1 polymer ?
#
loop_
_entity_poly.entity_id
_entity_poly.type
_entity_poly.pdbx_seq_one_letter_code
_entity_poly.pdbx_strand_id
1 'polypeptide(L)'
;MAKKKIGRNEPCWCGSGKKYKHCHLGRENQTPLQRWEVSNTFKQAYTAKTCLAPETLLGKCNGKIVRAHTVPKSGSLQRIAREGHVYSFVPSLESPEKWQDSFVPKLRGINKASTFSGFCSQHDNAIFAPLEKKAFRGTPEQCFLLGYRALVLELYKKLAAYKLNSFPDFDKGKPIEEQVKIQ
;
A
#
# COMPACT_ATOMS: atom_id res chain seq x y z
N MET A 1 41.95 -13.10 -3.13
CA MET A 1 41.99 -11.64 -3.37
C MET A 1 41.39 -10.93 -2.16
N ALA A 2 42.12 -10.00 -1.54
CA ALA A 2 41.64 -9.31 -0.34
C ALA A 2 40.44 -8.39 -0.68
N LYS A 3 39.31 -8.58 -0.01
CA LYS A 3 38.13 -7.70 -0.15
C LYS A 3 38.56 -6.27 0.24
N LYS A 4 38.58 -5.35 -0.73
CA LYS A 4 38.88 -3.93 -0.52
C LYS A 4 37.86 -3.38 0.49
N LYS A 5 38.32 -2.99 1.68
CA LYS A 5 37.43 -2.42 2.72
C LYS A 5 36.96 -1.04 2.25
N ILE A 6 35.64 -0.86 2.17
CA ILE A 6 35.00 0.41 1.85
C ILE A 6 35.40 1.48 2.89
N GLY A 7 35.80 2.65 2.41
CA GLY A 7 36.18 3.78 3.25
C GLY A 7 34.97 4.42 3.94
N ARG A 8 35.14 4.92 5.17
CA ARG A 8 34.04 5.52 5.97
C ARG A 8 33.25 6.62 5.26
N ASN A 9 33.91 7.40 4.41
CA ASN A 9 33.30 8.53 3.67
C ASN A 9 32.88 8.16 2.24
N GLU A 10 33.19 6.95 1.76
CA GLU A 10 32.79 6.49 0.42
C GLU A 10 31.27 6.26 0.36
N PRO A 11 30.65 6.34 -0.84
CA PRO A 11 29.25 5.97 -1.02
C PRO A 11 28.99 4.54 -0.55
N CYS A 12 27.90 4.34 0.19
CA CYS A 12 27.54 3.03 0.71
C CYS A 12 27.23 2.04 -0.44
N TRP A 13 27.60 0.77 -0.25
CA TRP A 13 27.41 -0.30 -1.24
C TRP A 13 25.93 -0.57 -1.59
N CYS A 14 24.98 -0.13 -0.76
CA CYS A 14 23.55 -0.35 -0.95
C CYS A 14 22.88 0.59 -1.98
N GLY A 15 23.64 1.43 -2.68
CA GLY A 15 23.09 2.34 -3.70
C GLY A 15 22.27 3.53 -3.16
N SER A 16 22.15 3.70 -1.83
CA SER A 16 21.37 4.80 -1.23
C SER A 16 21.94 6.21 -1.45
N GLY A 17 23.15 6.34 -2.00
CA GLY A 17 23.87 7.61 -2.13
C GLY A 17 24.41 8.19 -0.81
N LYS A 18 24.11 7.57 0.35
CA LYS A 18 24.64 8.00 1.66
C LYS A 18 26.10 7.55 1.82
N LYS A 19 26.89 8.31 2.59
CA LYS A 19 28.24 7.89 3.02
C LYS A 19 28.13 6.60 3.85
N TYR A 20 29.09 5.69 3.71
CA TYR A 20 29.09 4.39 4.40
C TYR A 20 28.92 4.53 5.92
N LYS A 21 29.59 5.51 6.54
CA LYS A 21 29.47 5.83 7.97
C LYS A 21 28.08 6.27 8.44
N HIS A 22 27.22 6.74 7.54
CA HIS A 22 25.85 7.17 7.83
C HIS A 22 24.81 6.16 7.32
N CYS A 23 25.25 4.96 6.96
CA CYS A 23 24.39 3.96 6.34
C CYS A 23 24.64 2.56 6.95
N HIS A 24 25.54 1.76 6.38
CA HIS A 24 25.76 0.36 6.79
C HIS A 24 26.98 0.16 7.69
N LEU A 25 27.79 1.18 7.98
CA LEU A 25 28.89 1.05 8.94
C LEU A 25 28.36 0.74 10.34
N GLY A 26 28.64 -0.45 10.86
CA GLY A 26 28.24 -0.91 12.19
C GLY A 26 26.75 -1.26 12.29
N ARG A 27 26.07 -1.47 11.16
CA ARG A 27 24.65 -1.81 11.10
C ARG A 27 24.34 -3.20 11.65
N GLU A 28 25.30 -4.11 11.55
CA GLU A 28 25.29 -5.44 12.15
C GLU A 28 25.22 -5.41 13.68
N ASN A 29 25.65 -4.32 14.31
CA ASN A 29 25.60 -4.13 15.77
C ASN A 29 24.36 -3.38 16.25
N GLN A 30 23.48 -2.96 15.33
CA GLN A 30 22.25 -2.26 15.67
C GLN A 30 21.16 -3.25 16.09
N THR A 31 20.24 -2.81 16.95
CA THR A 31 19.08 -3.63 17.31
C THR A 31 18.23 -3.93 16.08
N PRO A 32 17.91 -5.21 15.79
CA PRO A 32 16.99 -5.56 14.73
C PRO A 32 15.63 -4.91 14.92
N LEU A 33 14.97 -4.57 13.81
CA LEU A 33 13.60 -4.07 13.85
C LEU A 33 12.67 -5.12 14.47
N GLN A 34 11.83 -4.66 15.40
CA GLN A 34 10.78 -5.47 15.98
C GLN A 34 9.66 -5.67 14.97
N ARG A 35 8.98 -6.82 15.06
CA ARG A 35 7.90 -7.17 14.10
C ARG A 35 6.78 -6.13 14.04
N TRP A 36 6.46 -5.51 15.17
CA TRP A 36 5.44 -4.47 15.22
C TRP A 36 5.87 -3.17 14.51
N GLU A 37 7.16 -2.84 14.51
CA GLU A 37 7.71 -1.69 13.77
C GLU A 37 7.60 -1.93 12.26
N VAL A 38 7.92 -3.15 11.82
CA VAL A 38 7.71 -3.60 10.44
C VAL A 38 6.23 -3.50 10.06
N SER A 39 5.34 -4.09 10.85
CA SER A 39 3.89 -4.05 10.61
C SER A 39 3.34 -2.61 10.55
N ASN A 40 3.79 -1.74 11.45
CA ASN A 40 3.42 -0.32 11.44
C ASN A 40 3.90 0.41 10.19
N THR A 41 5.14 0.13 9.74
CA THR A 41 5.71 0.71 8.53
C THR A 41 4.90 0.30 7.30
N PHE A 42 4.58 -0.99 7.15
CA PHE A 42 3.70 -1.49 6.10
C PHE A 42 2.31 -0.85 6.16
N LYS A 43 1.72 -0.79 7.35
CA LYS A 43 0.41 -0.17 7.56
C LYS A 43 0.42 1.30 7.15
N GLN A 44 1.43 2.08 7.54
CA GLN A 44 1.56 3.49 7.17
C GLN A 44 1.69 3.67 5.64
N ALA A 45 2.50 2.85 4.96
CA ALA A 45 2.67 2.92 3.52
C ALA A 45 1.36 2.60 2.76
N TYR A 46 0.69 1.49 3.11
CA TYR A 46 -0.53 1.04 2.43
C TYR A 46 -1.81 1.76 2.86
N THR A 47 -1.77 2.57 3.92
CA THR A 47 -2.89 3.42 4.35
C THR A 47 -2.67 4.91 4.09
N ALA A 48 -1.60 5.25 3.36
CA ALA A 48 -1.25 6.61 3.00
C ALA A 48 -2.42 7.33 2.31
N LYS A 49 -2.78 8.50 2.83
CA LYS A 49 -3.88 9.30 2.28
C LYS A 49 -3.36 10.13 1.11
N THR A 50 -3.87 9.89 -0.09
CA THR A 50 -3.51 10.64 -1.29
C THR A 50 -4.68 10.68 -2.27
N CYS A 51 -4.78 11.73 -3.07
CA CYS A 51 -5.73 11.76 -4.19
C CYS A 51 -4.94 11.54 -5.48
N LEU A 52 -5.29 10.49 -6.23
CA LEU A 52 -4.67 10.16 -7.52
C LEU A 52 -5.55 10.57 -8.71
N ALA A 53 -6.57 11.39 -8.46
CA ALA A 53 -7.38 11.97 -9.52
C ALA A 53 -6.54 12.97 -10.33
N PRO A 54 -6.67 12.96 -11.67
CA PRO A 54 -5.96 13.91 -12.52
C PRO A 54 -6.54 15.33 -12.32
N GLU A 55 -5.74 16.22 -11.73
CA GLU A 55 -6.15 17.62 -11.47
C GLU A 55 -6.54 18.36 -12.74
N THR A 56 -5.89 18.04 -13.86
CA THR A 56 -6.14 18.64 -15.17
C THR A 56 -7.55 18.38 -15.71
N LEU A 57 -8.21 17.31 -15.27
CA LEU A 57 -9.54 16.92 -15.74
C LEU A 57 -10.65 17.32 -14.78
N LEU A 58 -10.34 17.47 -13.48
CA LEU A 58 -11.36 17.52 -12.42
C LEU A 58 -11.13 18.65 -11.41
N GLY A 59 -10.22 19.57 -11.72
CA GLY A 59 -9.87 20.71 -10.88
C GLY A 59 -9.11 20.33 -9.61
N LYS A 60 -8.91 21.32 -8.74
CA LYS A 60 -8.14 21.18 -7.51
C LYS A 60 -8.80 20.21 -6.53
N CYS A 61 -7.98 19.36 -5.92
CA CYS A 61 -8.39 18.46 -4.86
C CYS A 61 -8.81 19.24 -3.59
N ASN A 62 -9.91 18.84 -2.96
CA ASN A 62 -10.35 19.44 -1.69
C ASN A 62 -9.61 18.90 -0.44
N GLY A 63 -8.66 17.97 -0.63
CA GLY A 63 -7.85 17.38 0.45
C GLY A 63 -8.58 16.38 1.36
N LYS A 64 -9.91 16.24 1.26
CA LYS A 64 -10.69 15.34 2.12
C LYS A 64 -10.63 13.90 1.60
N ILE A 65 -9.53 13.20 1.88
CA ILE A 65 -9.33 11.81 1.48
C ILE A 65 -10.37 10.89 2.15
N VAL A 66 -10.99 10.03 1.34
CA VAL A 66 -12.01 9.07 1.75
C VAL A 66 -11.56 7.63 1.56
N ARG A 67 -12.32 6.69 2.11
CA ARG A 67 -12.20 5.28 1.80
C ARG A 67 -12.96 5.00 0.50
N ALA A 68 -12.31 5.24 -0.63
CA ALA A 68 -12.88 4.99 -1.95
C ALA A 68 -13.04 3.49 -2.19
N HIS A 69 -14.21 3.08 -2.70
CA HIS A 69 -14.51 1.68 -3.00
C HIS A 69 -13.83 1.24 -4.30
N THR A 70 -13.13 0.12 -4.29
CA THR A 70 -12.55 -0.53 -5.48
C THR A 70 -13.62 -1.34 -6.23
N VAL A 71 -14.53 -1.97 -5.48
CA VAL A 71 -15.70 -2.66 -6.00
C VAL A 71 -16.94 -1.81 -5.69
N PRO A 72 -17.79 -1.47 -6.66
CA PRO A 72 -18.93 -0.59 -6.43
C PRO A 72 -19.80 -1.03 -5.26
N LYS A 73 -20.10 -0.08 -4.37
CA LYS A 73 -20.81 -0.38 -3.12
C LYS A 73 -22.27 -0.66 -3.39
N SER A 74 -22.95 0.24 -4.10
CA SER A 74 -24.39 0.14 -4.38
C SER A 74 -24.71 -0.95 -5.39
N GLY A 75 -23.85 -1.14 -6.39
CA GLY A 75 -24.09 -2.09 -7.47
C GLY A 75 -23.69 -3.54 -7.16
N SER A 76 -22.62 -3.75 -6.38
CA SER A 76 -22.03 -5.09 -6.21
C SER A 76 -21.98 -5.54 -4.76
N LEU A 77 -21.34 -4.77 -3.87
CA LEU A 77 -21.14 -5.21 -2.47
C LEU A 77 -22.45 -5.38 -1.71
N GLN A 78 -23.41 -4.46 -1.89
CA GLN A 78 -24.73 -4.56 -1.25
C GLN A 78 -25.48 -5.84 -1.62
N ARG A 79 -25.34 -6.33 -2.86
CA ARG A 79 -26.04 -7.53 -3.34
C ARG A 79 -25.56 -8.83 -2.69
N ILE A 80 -24.30 -8.86 -2.24
CA ILE A 80 -23.70 -10.02 -1.59
C ILE A 80 -23.55 -9.84 -0.07
N ALA A 81 -24.06 -8.73 0.46
CA ALA A 81 -23.93 -8.41 1.88
C ALA A 81 -24.93 -9.19 2.74
N ARG A 82 -24.47 -9.66 3.89
CA ARG A 82 -25.28 -10.22 4.98
C ARG A 82 -25.23 -9.25 6.14
N GLU A 83 -26.38 -8.66 6.50
CA GLU A 83 -26.46 -7.66 7.58
C GLU A 83 -25.43 -6.52 7.43
N GLY A 84 -25.23 -6.05 6.19
CA GLY A 84 -24.25 -4.99 5.90
C GLY A 84 -22.77 -5.42 5.94
N HIS A 85 -22.49 -6.73 5.95
CA HIS A 85 -21.15 -7.30 5.95
C HIS A 85 -20.91 -8.20 4.73
N VAL A 86 -19.67 -8.23 4.25
CA VAL A 86 -19.21 -9.16 3.20
C VAL A 86 -17.98 -9.90 3.67
N TYR A 87 -17.76 -11.11 3.13
CA TYR A 87 -16.52 -11.84 3.39
C TYR A 87 -15.33 -11.14 2.71
N SER A 88 -14.24 -10.99 3.44
CA SER A 88 -12.99 -10.40 2.97
C SER A 88 -11.80 -11.17 3.52
N PHE A 89 -10.77 -11.33 2.70
CA PHE A 89 -9.46 -11.73 3.17
C PHE A 89 -8.74 -10.50 3.72
N VAL A 90 -8.13 -10.64 4.91
CA VAL A 90 -7.34 -9.58 5.53
C VAL A 90 -5.99 -10.21 5.86
N PRO A 91 -4.90 -9.83 5.17
CA PRO A 91 -3.58 -10.32 5.51
C PRO A 91 -3.20 -9.86 6.92
N SER A 92 -2.86 -10.80 7.80
CA SER A 92 -2.32 -10.51 9.12
C SER A 92 -0.79 -10.41 9.04
N LEU A 93 -0.24 -9.25 9.39
CA LEU A 93 1.21 -9.03 9.47
C LEU A 93 1.77 -9.29 10.89
N GLU A 94 0.93 -9.74 11.83
CA GLU A 94 1.27 -9.78 13.26
C GLU A 94 2.00 -11.07 13.69
N SER A 95 1.67 -12.25 13.14
CA SER A 95 2.37 -13.50 13.47
C SER A 95 2.18 -14.61 12.43
N PRO A 96 3.19 -15.50 12.22
CA PRO A 96 3.11 -16.70 11.37
C PRO A 96 1.93 -17.61 11.69
N GLU A 97 1.56 -17.77 12.96
CA GLU A 97 0.38 -18.55 13.37
C GLU A 97 -0.92 -17.95 12.80
N LYS A 98 -1.02 -16.62 12.75
CA LYS A 98 -2.15 -15.90 12.15
C LYS A 98 -2.07 -15.81 10.63
N TRP A 99 -1.01 -16.29 9.98
CA TRP A 99 -0.99 -16.43 8.51
C TRP A 99 -1.98 -17.51 8.06
N GLN A 100 -2.13 -18.58 8.83
CA GLN A 100 -3.14 -19.60 8.56
C GLN A 100 -4.56 -19.01 8.65
N ASP A 101 -4.79 -18.14 9.64
CA ASP A 101 -6.03 -17.34 9.76
C ASP A 101 -6.20 -16.28 8.67
N SER A 102 -5.14 -15.91 7.94
CA SER A 102 -5.21 -14.92 6.85
C SER A 102 -5.90 -15.48 5.61
N PHE A 103 -5.96 -16.82 5.48
CA PHE A 103 -6.71 -17.53 4.44
C PHE A 103 -8.15 -17.83 4.85
N VAL A 104 -8.54 -17.55 6.10
CA VAL A 104 -9.93 -17.69 6.55
C VAL A 104 -10.66 -16.37 6.30
N PRO A 105 -11.66 -16.33 5.40
CA PRO A 105 -12.38 -15.10 5.12
C PRO A 105 -13.20 -14.68 6.35
N LYS A 106 -13.14 -13.38 6.68
CA LYS A 106 -13.88 -12.80 7.82
C LYS A 106 -14.93 -11.81 7.33
N LEU A 107 -16.05 -11.72 8.05
CA LEU A 107 -17.07 -10.73 7.77
C LEU A 107 -16.54 -9.32 8.06
N ARG A 108 -16.71 -8.42 7.10
CA ARG A 108 -16.26 -7.04 7.18
C ARG A 108 -17.35 -6.12 6.65
N GLY A 109 -17.65 -5.06 7.41
CA GLY A 109 -18.68 -4.11 7.02
C GLY A 109 -18.41 -3.53 5.62
N ILE A 110 -19.46 -3.38 4.82
CA ILE A 110 -19.36 -2.92 3.41
C ILE A 110 -18.67 -1.57 3.25
N ASN A 111 -18.68 -0.71 4.27
CA ASN A 111 -17.97 0.58 4.27
C ASN A 111 -16.45 0.45 4.41
N LYS A 112 -15.96 -0.71 4.85
CA LYS A 112 -14.55 -1.01 5.03
C LYS A 112 -14.05 -1.98 3.97
N ALA A 113 -14.85 -2.94 3.55
CA ALA A 113 -14.51 -3.91 2.52
C ALA A 113 -14.16 -3.22 1.18
N SER A 114 -13.17 -3.75 0.47
CA SER A 114 -12.79 -3.29 -0.87
C SER A 114 -12.62 -1.77 -0.96
N THR A 115 -11.89 -1.15 -0.02
CA THR A 115 -11.64 0.29 -0.02
C THR A 115 -10.17 0.63 0.17
N PHE A 116 -9.77 1.79 -0.37
CA PHE A 116 -8.43 2.36 -0.28
C PHE A 116 -8.49 3.90 -0.17
N SER A 117 -7.38 4.54 0.20
CA SER A 117 -7.31 5.98 0.48
C SER A 117 -6.72 6.79 -0.68
N GLY A 118 -7.13 6.43 -1.91
CA GLY A 118 -6.57 6.98 -3.16
C GLY A 118 -7.36 8.12 -3.82
N PHE A 119 -8.47 8.55 -3.23
CA PHE A 119 -9.29 9.64 -3.75
C PHE A 119 -9.82 10.54 -2.63
N CYS A 120 -10.04 11.82 -2.96
CA CYS A 120 -10.81 12.73 -2.12
C CYS A 120 -12.31 12.54 -2.35
N SER A 121 -13.12 13.02 -1.40
CA SER A 121 -14.59 12.87 -1.46
C SER A 121 -15.21 13.48 -2.72
N GLN A 122 -14.62 14.57 -3.22
CA GLN A 122 -15.09 15.27 -4.41
C GLN A 122 -14.82 14.43 -5.66
N HIS A 123 -13.57 14.01 -5.85
CA HIS A 123 -13.15 13.29 -7.06
C HIS A 123 -13.69 11.87 -7.11
N ASP A 124 -13.77 11.16 -5.98
CA ASP A 124 -14.39 9.83 -5.91
C ASP A 124 -15.85 9.88 -6.40
N ASN A 125 -16.63 10.84 -5.89
CA ASN A 125 -18.02 11.02 -6.29
C ASN A 125 -18.16 11.51 -7.73
N ALA A 126 -17.32 12.44 -8.18
CA ALA A 126 -17.38 12.98 -9.54
C ALA A 126 -17.05 11.93 -10.61
N ILE A 127 -15.96 11.19 -10.43
CA ILE A 127 -15.46 10.19 -11.40
C ILE A 127 -16.41 9.00 -11.46
N PHE A 128 -16.83 8.49 -10.31
CA PHE A 128 -17.52 7.20 -10.23
C PHE A 128 -19.03 7.29 -10.06
N ALA A 129 -19.63 8.48 -10.15
CA ALA A 129 -21.08 8.63 -10.15
C ALA A 129 -21.80 7.68 -11.14
N PRO A 130 -21.30 7.43 -12.38
CA PRO A 130 -21.94 6.50 -13.31
C PRO A 130 -21.94 5.04 -12.84
N LEU A 131 -21.03 4.66 -11.93
CA LEU A 131 -20.95 3.32 -11.34
C LEU A 131 -21.74 3.20 -10.03
N GLU A 132 -21.79 4.24 -9.21
CA GLU A 132 -22.39 4.19 -7.88
C GLU A 132 -23.86 4.64 -7.85
N LYS A 133 -24.27 5.55 -8.75
CA LYS A 133 -25.63 6.15 -8.73
C LYS A 133 -26.57 5.61 -9.80
N LYS A 134 -26.04 4.91 -10.81
CA LYS A 134 -26.82 4.35 -11.91
C LYS A 134 -26.70 2.83 -11.88
N ALA A 135 -27.72 2.14 -12.38
CA ALA A 135 -27.64 0.69 -12.58
C ALA A 135 -26.50 0.36 -13.54
N PHE A 136 -25.74 -0.69 -13.22
CA PHE A 136 -24.69 -1.17 -14.10
C PHE A 136 -25.31 -1.85 -15.32
N ARG A 137 -25.11 -1.25 -16.50
CA ARG A 137 -25.55 -1.76 -17.80
C ARG A 137 -24.38 -2.18 -18.70
N GLY A 138 -23.15 -2.10 -18.19
CA GLY A 138 -21.95 -2.44 -18.96
C GLY A 138 -21.70 -1.48 -20.13
N THR A 139 -22.09 -0.21 -20.00
CA THR A 139 -21.79 0.79 -21.04
C THR A 139 -20.27 0.98 -21.18
N PRO A 140 -19.76 1.44 -22.35
CA PRO A 140 -18.33 1.71 -22.51
C PRO A 140 -17.76 2.61 -21.41
N GLU A 141 -18.50 3.64 -21.00
CA GLU A 141 -18.15 4.52 -19.88
C GLU A 141 -18.02 3.75 -18.55
N GLN A 142 -19.01 2.93 -18.20
CA GLN A 142 -18.98 2.16 -16.95
C GLN A 142 -17.82 1.14 -16.95
N CYS A 143 -17.59 0.45 -18.06
CA CYS A 143 -16.48 -0.48 -18.20
C CYS A 143 -15.12 0.23 -18.10
N PHE A 144 -14.99 1.40 -18.75
CA PHE A 144 -13.80 2.24 -18.64
C PHE A 144 -13.55 2.67 -17.19
N LEU A 145 -14.57 3.16 -16.49
CA LEU A 145 -14.44 3.63 -15.11
C LEU A 145 -14.07 2.51 -14.13
N LEU A 146 -14.58 1.28 -14.35
CA LEU A 146 -14.14 0.11 -13.57
C LEU A 146 -12.66 -0.21 -13.81
N GLY A 147 -12.22 -0.19 -15.07
CA GLY A 147 -10.81 -0.39 -15.42
C GLY A 147 -9.91 0.71 -14.85
N TYR A 148 -10.31 1.97 -14.99
CA TYR A 148 -9.61 3.13 -14.44
C TYR A 148 -9.45 3.00 -12.92
N ARG A 149 -10.51 2.62 -12.21
CA ARG A 149 -10.48 2.38 -10.76
C ARG A 149 -9.47 1.29 -10.38
N ALA A 150 -9.43 0.19 -11.13
CA ALA A 150 -8.48 -0.89 -10.90
C ALA A 150 -7.03 -0.45 -11.15
N LEU A 151 -6.80 0.33 -12.22
CA LEU A 151 -5.49 0.91 -12.54
C LEU A 151 -5.01 1.85 -11.42
N VAL A 152 -5.87 2.73 -10.93
CA VAL A 152 -5.52 3.65 -9.84
C VAL A 152 -5.24 2.90 -8.54
N LEU A 153 -6.00 1.84 -8.24
CA LEU A 153 -5.71 0.97 -7.10
C LEU A 153 -4.32 0.33 -7.22
N GLU A 154 -3.95 -0.16 -8.40
CA GLU A 154 -2.64 -0.76 -8.62
C GLU A 154 -1.51 0.27 -8.51
N LEU A 155 -1.70 1.46 -9.08
CA LEU A 155 -0.76 2.58 -8.91
C LEU A 155 -0.58 2.92 -7.43
N TYR A 156 -1.68 3.04 -6.68
CA TYR A 156 -1.66 3.29 -5.23
C TYR A 156 -0.84 2.23 -4.47
N LYS A 157 -1.03 0.95 -4.79
CA LYS A 157 -0.26 -0.16 -4.19
C LYS A 157 1.22 -0.09 -4.55
N LYS A 158 1.56 0.20 -5.81
CA LYS A 158 2.95 0.35 -6.26
C LYS A 158 3.65 1.53 -5.61
N LEU A 159 2.94 2.65 -5.40
CA LEU A 159 3.48 3.79 -4.65
C LEU A 159 3.75 3.42 -3.18
N ALA A 160 2.90 2.62 -2.56
CA ALA A 160 3.15 2.09 -1.21
C ALA A 160 4.35 1.14 -1.19
N ALA A 161 4.44 0.21 -2.13
CA ALA A 161 5.56 -0.73 -2.25
C ALA A 161 6.90 0.00 -2.50
N TYR A 162 6.91 1.01 -3.38
CA TYR A 162 8.08 1.83 -3.64
C TYR A 162 8.59 2.56 -2.39
N LYS A 163 7.68 3.10 -1.58
CA LYS A 163 8.02 3.70 -0.27
C LYS A 163 8.64 2.69 0.69
N LEU A 164 8.19 1.44 0.67
CA LEU A 164 8.73 0.38 1.52
C LEU A 164 10.10 -0.13 1.04
N ASN A 165 10.33 -0.24 -0.27
CA ASN A 165 11.65 -0.57 -0.80
C ASN A 165 12.70 0.51 -0.46
N SER A 166 12.25 1.76 -0.25
CA SER A 166 13.10 2.84 0.20
C SER A 166 13.36 2.83 1.72
N PHE A 167 12.87 1.84 2.46
CA PHE A 167 13.04 1.73 3.91
C PHE A 167 14.31 0.91 4.20
N PRO A 168 15.45 1.57 4.50
CA PRO A 168 16.74 0.89 4.47
C PRO A 168 16.91 -0.04 5.67
N ASP A 169 16.10 0.06 6.72
CA ASP A 169 16.40 -0.47 8.05
C ASP A 169 16.02 -1.94 8.28
N PHE A 170 15.49 -2.64 7.26
CA PHE A 170 15.09 -4.04 7.38
C PHE A 170 16.26 -5.01 7.66
N ASP A 171 17.49 -4.56 7.43
CA ASP A 171 18.70 -5.33 7.60
C ASP A 171 19.53 -4.97 8.85
N LYS A 172 18.99 -4.10 9.73
CA LYS A 172 19.60 -3.78 11.02
C LYS A 172 19.84 -5.05 11.86
N GLY A 173 21.02 -5.15 12.46
CA GLY A 173 21.42 -6.27 13.32
C GLY A 173 21.69 -7.57 12.58
N LYS A 174 21.71 -7.56 11.24
CA LYS A 174 22.05 -8.73 10.43
C LYS A 174 23.53 -8.74 10.03
N PRO A 175 24.15 -9.90 9.77
CA PRO A 175 25.47 -9.98 9.16
C PRO A 175 25.52 -9.29 7.79
N ILE A 176 26.69 -8.80 7.38
CA ILE A 176 26.85 -8.04 6.13
C ILE A 176 26.41 -8.85 4.90
N GLU A 177 26.59 -10.18 4.91
CA GLU A 177 26.17 -11.07 3.84
C GLU A 177 24.65 -11.13 3.68
N GLU A 178 23.90 -10.98 4.77
CA GLU A 178 22.44 -10.88 4.73
C GLU A 178 21.97 -9.47 4.37
N GLN A 179 22.65 -8.43 4.86
CA GLN A 179 22.36 -7.04 4.49
C GLN A 179 22.40 -6.86 2.97
N VAL A 180 23.43 -7.39 2.31
CA VAL A 180 23.59 -7.31 0.84
C VAL A 180 22.47 -8.03 0.07
N LYS A 181 21.79 -9.02 0.66
CA LYS A 181 20.66 -9.70 0.01
C LYS A 181 19.33 -8.95 0.14
N ILE A 182 19.24 -8.05 1.12
CA ILE A 182 18.00 -7.32 1.45
C ILE A 182 17.92 -5.98 0.69
N GLN A 183 19.06 -5.32 0.50
CA GLN A 183 19.17 -4.06 -0.26
C GLN A 183 19.20 -4.31 -1.77
#